data_AF-A0A9P9YHY8-F1
#
_entry.id   AF-A0A9P9YHY8-F1
#
_cell.length_a   1.000
_cell.length_b   1.000
_cell.length_c   1.000
_cell.angle_alpha   90.00
_cell.angle_beta   90.00
_cell.angle_gamma   90.00
#
_symmetry.space_group_name_H-M   'P 1'
#
loop_
_entity.id
_entity.type
_entity.pdbx_description
1 polymer ?
#
loop_
_entity_poly.entity_id
_entity_poly.type
_entity_poly.pdbx_seq_one_letter_code
_entity_poly.pdbx_strand_id
1 'polypeptide(L)'
;MSVSKLNPRESGEHIVKHAQHVRVLPAGIEKLTQEIVNGLKERRISVENFSQHELHPNPNSNQEDNSGAADWVFVLDTLNFCFWTPNNYTKYKVEGYTGYFALCAAVKRAIKEGVDVINPKFYSKIDLETLENIFRSDDGETKIPLIQKRLEALHEVGKVLIEKYNGSFENLIKAADKSAVRLLELIVEEFACFRDEAEFAGKRVSILKRAQILVGDVWSCYRGQDLATSRISNR
;
A
#
# COMPACT_ATOMS: atom_id res chain seq x y z
N MET A 1 -22.66 -22.83 -8.58
CA MET A 1 -23.04 -21.40 -8.68
C MET A 1 -21.95 -20.60 -7.99
N SER A 2 -21.28 -19.69 -8.70
CA SER A 2 -20.29 -18.80 -8.09
C SER A 2 -21.00 -17.96 -7.02
N VAL A 3 -20.56 -18.05 -5.76
CA VAL A 3 -21.07 -17.17 -4.70
C VAL A 3 -20.60 -15.76 -5.05
N SER A 4 -21.54 -14.91 -5.46
CA SER A 4 -21.28 -13.49 -5.73
C SER A 4 -20.51 -12.87 -4.57
N LYS A 5 -19.29 -12.39 -4.84
CA LYS A 5 -18.44 -11.67 -3.88
C LYS A 5 -19.04 -10.30 -3.59
N LEU A 6 -19.11 -9.93 -2.31
CA LEU A 6 -19.57 -8.61 -1.90
C LEU A 6 -18.47 -7.56 -2.12
N ASN A 7 -18.84 -6.36 -2.57
CA ASN A 7 -17.91 -5.23 -2.63
C ASN A 7 -17.52 -4.76 -1.20
N PRO A 8 -16.50 -3.90 -1.03
CA PRO A 8 -16.07 -3.47 0.30
C PRO A 8 -17.15 -2.84 1.18
N ARG A 9 -18.07 -2.07 0.59
CA ARG A 9 -19.17 -1.44 1.32
C ARG A 9 -20.17 -2.48 1.82
N GLU A 10 -20.63 -3.35 0.93
CA GLU A 10 -21.56 -4.45 1.25
C GLU A 10 -20.95 -5.43 2.26
N SER A 11 -19.64 -5.69 2.13
CA SER A 11 -18.88 -6.53 3.03
C SER A 11 -18.85 -5.94 4.44
N GLY A 12 -18.56 -4.63 4.56
CA GLY A 12 -18.59 -3.94 5.85
C GLY A 12 -19.96 -4.04 6.52
N GLU A 13 -21.04 -3.79 5.78
CA GLU A 13 -22.40 -3.92 6.29
C GLU A 13 -22.72 -5.35 6.73
N HIS A 14 -22.38 -6.35 5.92
CA HIS A 14 -22.59 -7.77 6.24
C HIS A 14 -21.81 -8.20 7.48
N ILE A 15 -20.55 -7.77 7.60
CA ILE A 15 -19.71 -8.05 8.76
C ILE A 15 -20.32 -7.46 10.02
N VAL A 16 -20.69 -6.17 10.02
CA VAL A 16 -21.27 -5.50 11.19
C VAL A 16 -22.58 -6.16 11.64
N LYS A 17 -23.41 -6.63 10.70
CA LYS A 17 -24.68 -7.32 11.02
C LYS A 17 -24.49 -8.69 11.67
N HIS A 18 -23.39 -9.39 11.40
CA HIS A 18 -23.18 -10.78 11.83
C HIS A 18 -22.00 -10.98 12.80
N ALA A 19 -21.23 -9.93 13.09
CA ALA A 19 -20.12 -9.99 14.04
C ALA A 19 -20.62 -10.24 15.47
N GLN A 20 -19.96 -11.19 16.16
CA GLN A 20 -20.32 -11.57 17.54
C GLN A 20 -19.39 -10.95 18.58
N HIS A 21 -18.12 -10.73 18.23
CA HIS A 21 -17.07 -10.31 19.17
C HIS A 21 -16.70 -8.83 19.05
N VAL A 22 -17.11 -8.17 17.97
CA VAL A 22 -16.80 -6.78 17.68
C VAL A 22 -18.09 -6.06 17.32
N ARG A 23 -18.26 -4.83 17.80
CA ARG A 23 -19.41 -3.98 17.52
C ARG A 23 -18.95 -2.58 17.18
N VAL A 24 -19.63 -1.95 16.23
CA VAL A 24 -19.45 -0.55 15.92
C VAL A 24 -20.28 0.28 16.90
N LEU A 25 -19.66 1.26 17.55
CA LEU A 25 -20.35 2.15 18.48
C LEU A 25 -20.73 3.45 17.75
N PRO A 26 -22.03 3.74 17.53
CA PRO A 26 -22.46 4.95 16.81
C PRO A 26 -21.89 6.25 17.41
N ALA A 27 -21.90 6.37 18.74
CA ALA A 27 -21.31 7.53 19.43
C ALA A 27 -19.80 7.68 19.17
N GLY A 28 -19.08 6.58 18.94
CA GLY A 28 -17.67 6.60 18.56
C GLY A 28 -17.46 7.17 17.14
N ILE A 29 -18.38 6.87 16.21
CA ILE A 29 -18.34 7.43 14.84
C ILE A 29 -18.56 8.94 14.89
N GLU A 30 -19.56 9.40 15.65
CA GLU A 30 -19.86 10.83 15.78
C GLU A 30 -18.67 11.60 16.38
N LYS A 31 -18.09 11.09 17.47
CA LYS A 31 -16.91 11.67 18.09
C LYS A 31 -15.73 11.76 17.12
N LEU A 32 -15.39 10.65 16.44
CA LEU A 32 -14.30 10.62 15.47
C LEU A 32 -14.56 11.59 14.30
N THR A 33 -15.79 11.65 13.81
CA THR A 33 -16.18 12.59 12.74
C THR A 33 -15.94 14.03 13.17
N GLN A 34 -16.34 14.39 14.39
CA GLN A 34 -16.12 15.72 14.92
C GLN A 34 -14.62 16.04 15.09
N GLU A 35 -13.82 15.07 15.55
CA GLU A 35 -12.36 15.22 15.67
C GLU A 35 -11.70 15.44 14.31
N ILE A 36 -12.09 14.70 13.28
CA ILE A 36 -11.58 14.87 11.90
C ILE A 36 -11.99 16.24 11.35
N VAL A 37 -13.26 16.62 11.47
CA VAL A 37 -13.76 17.93 10.99
C VAL A 37 -13.02 19.08 11.67
N ASN A 38 -12.82 19.01 12.98
CA ASN A 38 -12.05 20.02 13.72
C ASN A 38 -10.59 20.02 13.28
N GLY A 39 -9.97 18.84 13.11
CA GLY A 39 -8.61 18.72 12.61
C GLY A 39 -8.40 19.33 11.22
N LEU A 40 -9.38 19.20 10.31
CA LEU A 40 -9.37 19.85 9.00
C LEU A 40 -9.54 21.38 9.11
N LYS A 41 -10.51 21.85 9.91
CA LYS A 41 -10.75 23.30 10.12
C LYS A 41 -9.53 23.99 10.72
N GLU A 42 -8.87 23.34 11.68
CA GLU A 42 -7.68 23.84 12.36
C GLU A 42 -6.38 23.55 11.59
N ARG A 43 -6.45 22.93 10.40
CA ARG A 43 -5.31 22.53 9.57
C ARG A 43 -4.28 21.62 10.27
N ARG A 44 -4.70 20.92 11.34
CA ARG A 44 -3.92 19.83 11.94
C ARG A 44 -3.88 18.58 11.06
N ILE A 45 -4.90 18.40 10.24
CA ILE A 45 -4.97 17.36 9.20
C ILE A 45 -4.92 18.08 7.85
N SER A 46 -3.95 17.72 7.02
CA SER A 46 -3.85 18.19 5.64
C SER A 46 -3.67 17.01 4.71
N VAL A 47 -4.41 17.04 3.59
CA VAL A 47 -4.28 16.05 2.50
C VAL A 47 -2.90 16.14 1.85
N GLU A 48 -2.23 17.29 1.96
CA GLU A 48 -0.91 17.52 1.37
C GLU A 48 0.20 16.75 2.10
N ASN A 49 -0.02 16.35 3.36
CA ASN A 49 1.02 15.78 4.23
C ASN A 49 1.57 14.43 3.75
N PHE A 50 0.82 13.66 2.95
CA PHE A 50 1.29 12.36 2.46
C PHE A 50 2.44 12.51 1.44
N SER A 51 2.33 13.46 0.51
CA SER A 51 3.33 13.73 -0.53
C SER A 51 4.58 14.46 -0.05
N GLN A 52 4.61 14.87 1.22
CA GLN A 52 5.62 15.79 1.77
C GLN A 52 6.56 15.13 2.78
N HIS A 53 6.36 13.84 3.09
CA HIS A 53 7.30 13.14 3.97
C HIS A 53 8.60 12.86 3.23
N GLU A 54 9.74 13.15 3.84
CA GLU A 54 11.07 12.99 3.22
C GLU A 54 11.40 11.55 2.78
N LEU A 55 10.60 10.56 3.20
CA LEU A 55 10.81 9.13 2.91
C LEU A 55 9.98 8.64 1.73
N HIS A 56 9.10 9.48 1.19
CA HIS A 56 8.27 9.17 0.03
C HIS A 56 8.85 9.77 -1.25
N PRO A 57 8.56 9.16 -2.42
CA PRO A 57 8.93 9.76 -3.70
C PRO A 57 8.19 11.09 -3.90
N ASN A 58 8.91 12.09 -4.39
CA ASN A 58 8.33 13.38 -4.78
C ASN A 58 8.53 13.61 -6.28
N PRO A 59 7.48 13.37 -7.11
CA PRO A 59 7.55 13.52 -8.56
C PRO A 59 7.69 14.97 -9.03
N ASN A 60 7.69 15.95 -8.10
CA ASN A 60 7.88 17.37 -8.39
C ASN A 60 9.21 17.90 -7.85
N SER A 61 10.07 17.05 -7.30
CA SER A 61 11.41 17.47 -6.92
C SER A 61 12.24 17.68 -8.19
N ASN A 62 12.99 18.79 -8.27
CA ASN A 62 13.90 19.09 -9.39
C ASN A 62 15.13 18.16 -9.41
N GLN A 63 15.06 16.99 -8.77
CA GLN A 63 16.11 15.99 -8.83
C GLN A 63 15.95 15.20 -10.13
N GLU A 64 17.05 15.08 -10.86
CA GLU A 64 17.14 14.32 -12.10
C GLU A 64 16.76 12.86 -11.84
N ASP A 65 15.50 12.56 -12.14
CA ASP A 65 14.89 11.30 -12.57
C ASP A 65 13.58 11.03 -11.82
N ASN A 66 12.51 11.74 -12.22
CA ASN A 66 11.14 11.46 -11.79
C ASN A 66 10.56 10.17 -12.40
N SER A 67 11.37 9.38 -13.13
CA SER A 67 10.93 8.07 -13.62
C SER A 67 10.92 7.06 -12.47
N GLY A 68 9.76 6.46 -12.20
CA GLY A 68 9.63 5.41 -11.18
C GLY A 68 9.02 5.82 -9.83
N ALA A 69 8.49 7.04 -9.68
CA ALA A 69 7.75 7.42 -8.46
C ALA A 69 6.54 6.49 -8.21
N ALA A 70 5.79 6.14 -9.26
CA ALA A 70 4.69 5.17 -9.17
C ALA A 70 5.18 3.76 -8.83
N ASP A 71 6.31 3.33 -9.40
CA ASP A 71 6.93 2.03 -9.09
C ASP A 71 7.42 1.97 -7.64
N TRP A 72 7.96 3.07 -7.12
CA TRP A 72 8.32 3.20 -5.71
C TRP A 72 7.09 3.09 -4.81
N VAL A 73 6.03 3.89 -5.05
CA VAL A 73 4.78 3.79 -4.29
C VAL A 73 4.25 2.35 -4.32
N PHE A 74 4.27 1.72 -5.49
CA PHE A 74 3.80 0.34 -5.66
C PHE A 74 4.60 -0.66 -4.82
N VAL A 75 5.93 -0.55 -4.76
CA VAL A 75 6.76 -1.40 -3.89
C VAL A 75 6.43 -1.17 -2.42
N LEU A 76 6.29 0.08 -1.97
CA LEU A 76 5.93 0.37 -0.58
C LEU A 76 4.58 -0.25 -0.21
N ASP A 77 3.55 -0.08 -1.03
CA ASP A 77 2.21 -0.61 -0.76
C ASP A 77 2.09 -2.13 -0.92
N THR A 78 2.91 -2.71 -1.80
CA THR A 78 3.09 -4.16 -1.86
C THR A 78 3.62 -4.70 -0.52
N LEU A 79 4.41 -3.92 0.19
CA LEU A 79 5.03 -4.27 1.46
C LEU A 79 4.34 -3.65 2.69
N ASN A 80 3.25 -2.89 2.52
CA ASN A 80 2.61 -2.13 3.59
C ASN A 80 1.71 -3.01 4.48
N PHE A 81 2.31 -3.92 5.25
CA PHE A 81 1.60 -4.79 6.19
C PHE A 81 2.47 -5.22 7.39
N CYS A 82 1.81 -5.63 8.48
CA CYS A 82 2.43 -6.21 9.69
C CYS A 82 3.52 -5.33 10.35
N PHE A 83 3.12 -4.13 10.79
CA PHE A 83 4.00 -3.21 11.55
C PHE A 83 3.73 -3.18 13.05
N TRP A 84 2.84 -4.03 13.55
CA TRP A 84 2.60 -4.12 14.98
C TRP A 84 3.79 -4.79 15.68
N THR A 85 4.11 -4.33 16.87
CA THR A 85 5.10 -4.96 17.74
C THR A 85 4.43 -5.16 19.09
N PRO A 86 4.31 -6.39 19.61
CA PRO A 86 3.78 -6.60 20.95
C PRO A 86 4.64 -5.87 21.99
N ASN A 87 4.07 -5.48 23.12
CA ASN A 87 4.69 -4.58 24.10
C ASN A 87 6.07 -5.06 24.65
N ASN A 88 6.40 -6.34 24.50
CA ASN A 88 7.63 -6.95 25.01
C ASN A 88 8.67 -7.28 23.92
N TYR A 89 8.51 -6.74 22.70
CA TYR A 89 9.42 -7.03 21.59
C TYR A 89 10.20 -5.78 21.16
N THR A 90 11.44 -5.98 20.74
CA THR A 90 12.23 -4.94 20.09
C THR A 90 11.55 -4.54 18.79
N LYS A 91 11.31 -3.24 18.62
CA LYS A 91 10.68 -2.71 17.41
C LYS A 91 11.69 -2.75 16.27
N TYR A 92 11.25 -3.29 15.13
CA TYR A 92 11.97 -3.13 13.87
C TYR A 92 12.19 -1.63 13.59
N LYS A 93 13.45 -1.25 13.41
CA LYS A 93 13.88 0.13 13.27
C LYS A 93 14.90 0.28 12.14
N VAL A 94 14.73 1.30 11.32
CA VAL A 94 15.67 1.67 10.26
C VAL A 94 15.83 3.18 10.25
N GLU A 95 17.07 3.65 10.35
CA GLU A 95 17.44 5.07 10.42
C GLU A 95 16.64 5.83 11.50
N GLY A 96 16.42 5.20 12.66
CA GLY A 96 15.62 5.81 13.74
C GLY A 96 14.11 5.63 13.62
N TYR A 97 13.59 5.31 12.42
CA TYR A 97 12.16 5.16 12.16
C TYR A 97 11.62 3.79 12.58
N THR A 98 10.33 3.71 12.93
CA THR A 98 9.63 2.45 13.25
C THR A 98 8.35 2.30 12.42
N GLY A 99 7.82 1.07 12.37
CA GLY A 99 6.58 0.78 11.65
C GLY A 99 6.69 1.04 10.15
N TYR A 100 5.66 1.64 9.55
CA TYR A 100 5.64 1.95 8.11
C TYR A 100 6.81 2.87 7.68
N PHE A 101 7.20 3.83 8.51
CA PHE A 101 8.34 4.70 8.18
C PHE A 101 9.68 3.96 8.20
N ALA A 102 9.83 2.88 8.98
CA ALA A 102 11.02 2.03 8.90
C ALA A 102 11.11 1.31 7.54
N LEU A 103 9.97 0.84 7.01
CA LEU A 103 9.92 0.28 5.66
C LEU A 103 10.36 1.33 4.62
N CYS A 104 9.83 2.54 4.70
CA CYS A 104 10.17 3.62 3.78
C CYS A 104 11.66 3.99 3.86
N ALA A 105 12.20 4.11 5.08
CA ALA A 105 13.61 4.35 5.31
C ALA A 105 14.49 3.23 4.74
N ALA A 106 14.10 1.96 4.89
CA ALA A 106 14.85 0.83 4.33
C ALA A 106 14.89 0.85 2.79
N VAL A 107 13.75 1.11 2.13
CA VAL A 107 13.69 1.24 0.66
C VAL A 107 14.54 2.42 0.20
N LYS A 108 14.40 3.59 0.83
CA LYS A 108 15.19 4.79 0.50
C LYS A 108 16.69 4.56 0.70
N ARG A 109 17.09 3.90 1.78
CA ARG A 109 18.49 3.51 2.05
C ARG A 109 19.01 2.59 0.95
N ALA A 110 18.24 1.58 0.55
CA ALA A 110 18.65 0.66 -0.51
C ALA A 110 18.85 1.38 -1.86
N ILE A 111 17.97 2.31 -2.22
CA ILE A 111 18.13 3.17 -3.41
C ILE A 111 19.42 4.00 -3.31
N LYS A 112 19.68 4.62 -2.14
CA LYS A 112 20.92 5.38 -1.89
C LYS A 112 22.19 4.51 -1.98
N GLU A 113 22.08 3.24 -1.64
CA GLU A 113 23.16 2.24 -1.75
C GLU A 113 23.30 1.69 -3.18
N GLY A 114 22.53 2.17 -4.15
CA GLY A 114 22.58 1.75 -5.55
C GLY A 114 21.85 0.45 -5.84
N VAL A 115 20.99 -0.02 -4.94
CA VAL A 115 20.16 -1.21 -5.13
C VAL A 115 18.90 -0.83 -5.91
N ASP A 116 18.62 -1.56 -6.98
CA ASP A 116 17.49 -1.31 -7.88
C ASP A 116 16.15 -1.86 -7.34
N VAL A 117 15.83 -1.50 -6.09
CA VAL A 117 14.71 -2.07 -5.31
C VAL A 117 13.32 -1.74 -5.83
N ILE A 118 13.20 -0.79 -6.77
CA ILE A 118 11.93 -0.43 -7.41
C ILE A 118 11.74 -1.07 -8.79
N ASN A 119 12.75 -1.77 -9.31
CA ASN A 119 12.69 -2.42 -10.62
C ASN A 119 12.12 -3.85 -10.51
N PRO A 120 11.01 -4.16 -11.21
CA PRO A 120 10.43 -5.50 -11.21
C PRO A 120 11.40 -6.60 -11.64
N LYS A 121 12.32 -6.34 -12.58
CA LYS A 121 13.31 -7.33 -13.03
C LYS A 121 14.31 -7.71 -11.94
N PHE A 122 14.56 -6.80 -11.00
CA PHE A 122 15.40 -7.04 -9.83
C PHE A 122 14.59 -7.77 -8.76
N TYR A 123 13.55 -7.14 -8.22
CA TYR A 123 12.87 -7.68 -7.03
C TYR A 123 12.07 -8.96 -7.30
N SER A 124 11.79 -9.31 -8.56
CA SER A 124 11.18 -10.61 -8.91
C SER A 124 12.14 -11.81 -8.84
N LYS A 125 13.44 -11.56 -8.67
CA LYS A 125 14.50 -12.59 -8.73
C LYS A 125 15.40 -12.62 -7.51
N ILE A 126 15.36 -11.60 -6.65
CA ILE A 126 16.14 -11.60 -5.42
C ILE A 126 15.77 -12.78 -4.53
N ASP A 127 16.75 -13.26 -3.77
CA ASP A 127 16.53 -14.28 -2.75
C ASP A 127 16.22 -13.65 -1.39
N LEU A 128 15.98 -14.52 -0.40
CA LEU A 128 15.66 -14.10 0.96
C LEU A 128 16.82 -13.33 1.61
N GLU A 129 18.06 -13.76 1.40
CA GLU A 129 19.25 -13.13 1.99
C GLU A 129 19.42 -11.69 1.48
N THR A 130 19.26 -11.48 0.18
CA THR A 130 19.27 -10.15 -0.44
C THR A 130 18.17 -9.27 0.17
N LEU A 131 16.96 -9.81 0.34
CA LEU A 131 15.85 -9.08 0.93
C LEU A 131 16.08 -8.76 2.43
N GLU A 132 16.67 -9.68 3.18
CA GLU A 132 17.08 -9.47 4.57
C GLU A 132 18.13 -8.37 4.69
N ASN A 133 19.09 -8.30 3.77
CA ASN A 133 20.09 -7.24 3.75
C ASN A 133 19.49 -5.87 3.38
N ILE A 134 18.54 -5.81 2.44
CA ILE A 134 17.79 -4.58 2.11
C ILE A 134 17.06 -4.08 3.35
N PHE A 135 16.35 -4.98 4.05
CA PHE A 135 15.55 -4.66 5.23
C PHE A 135 16.28 -4.82 6.56
N ARG A 136 17.61 -4.82 6.59
CA ARG A 136 18.39 -4.91 7.84
C ARG A 136 18.04 -3.76 8.80
N SER A 137 17.86 -4.08 10.07
CA SER A 137 17.56 -3.10 11.13
C SER A 137 18.81 -2.34 11.57
N ASP A 138 18.60 -1.26 12.32
CA ASP A 138 19.68 -0.47 12.94
C ASP A 138 20.54 -1.29 13.91
N ASP A 139 19.95 -2.29 14.58
CA ASP A 139 20.65 -3.18 15.51
C ASP A 139 21.27 -4.42 14.82
N GLY A 140 21.01 -4.63 13.53
CA GLY A 140 21.49 -5.79 12.78
C GLY A 140 20.85 -7.14 13.16
N GLU A 141 19.97 -7.17 14.16
CA GLU A 141 19.39 -8.40 14.72
C GLU A 141 17.87 -8.47 14.51
N THR A 142 17.16 -7.36 14.69
CA THR A 142 15.71 -7.31 14.62
C THR A 142 15.22 -7.43 13.18
N LYS A 143 14.59 -8.56 12.85
CA LYS A 143 14.02 -8.78 11.51
C LYS A 143 12.68 -8.08 11.33
N ILE A 144 12.45 -7.54 10.12
CA ILE A 144 11.11 -7.07 9.74
C ILE A 144 10.11 -8.24 9.77
N PRO A 145 8.90 -8.05 10.33
CA PRO A 145 7.91 -9.12 10.37
C PRO A 145 7.53 -9.62 8.97
N LEU A 146 7.29 -10.94 8.88
CA LEU A 146 6.82 -11.62 7.68
C LEU A 146 7.71 -11.43 6.43
N ILE A 147 9.04 -11.38 6.60
CA ILE A 147 10.01 -11.21 5.50
C ILE A 147 9.79 -12.19 4.34
N GLN A 148 9.47 -13.47 4.61
CA GLN A 148 9.18 -14.44 3.55
C GLN A 148 7.93 -14.07 2.74
N LYS A 149 6.88 -13.55 3.39
CA LYS A 149 5.67 -13.08 2.70
C LYS A 149 5.91 -11.82 1.89
N ARG A 150 6.84 -10.96 2.33
CA ARG A 150 7.30 -9.81 1.56
C ARG A 150 8.01 -10.24 0.28
N LEU A 151 8.88 -11.25 0.38
CA LEU A 151 9.55 -11.83 -0.79
C LEU A 151 8.54 -12.43 -1.78
N GLU A 152 7.62 -13.26 -1.30
CA GLU A 152 6.55 -13.84 -2.12
C GLU A 152 5.74 -12.75 -2.83
N ALA A 153 5.37 -11.67 -2.13
CA ALA A 153 4.62 -10.56 -2.71
C ALA A 153 5.41 -9.82 -3.80
N LEU A 154 6.71 -9.56 -3.59
CA LEU A 154 7.57 -8.93 -4.60
C LEU A 154 7.73 -9.81 -5.85
N HIS A 155 7.93 -11.11 -5.66
CA HIS A 155 8.02 -12.07 -6.76
C HIS A 155 6.72 -12.11 -7.57
N GLU A 156 5.57 -12.16 -6.88
CA GLU A 156 4.25 -12.18 -7.50
C GLU A 156 4.02 -10.93 -8.36
N VAL A 157 4.11 -9.74 -7.77
CA VAL A 157 3.80 -8.50 -8.48
C VAL A 157 4.81 -8.22 -9.58
N GLY A 158 6.09 -8.54 -9.35
CA GLY A 158 7.16 -8.29 -10.30
C GLY A 158 7.01 -9.14 -11.55
N LYS A 159 6.67 -10.42 -11.40
CA LYS A 159 6.38 -11.31 -12.53
C LYS A 159 5.26 -10.74 -13.41
N VAL A 160 4.15 -10.35 -12.81
CA VAL A 160 3.00 -9.80 -13.53
C VAL A 160 3.36 -8.50 -14.27
N LEU A 161 4.08 -7.59 -13.61
CA LEU A 161 4.52 -6.35 -14.25
C LEU A 161 5.44 -6.58 -15.45
N ILE A 162 6.39 -7.52 -15.34
CA ILE A 162 7.29 -7.88 -16.44
C ILE A 162 6.51 -8.45 -17.62
N GLU A 163 5.59 -9.39 -17.37
CA GLU A 163 4.88 -10.13 -18.40
C GLU A 163 3.82 -9.29 -19.13
N LYS A 164 3.12 -8.40 -18.41
CA LYS A 164 1.92 -7.72 -18.92
C LYS A 164 2.05 -6.20 -19.05
N TYR A 165 2.96 -5.58 -18.30
CA TYR A 165 3.03 -4.13 -18.14
C TYR A 165 4.42 -3.56 -18.45
N ASN A 166 5.19 -4.26 -19.30
CA ASN A 166 6.55 -3.86 -19.72
C ASN A 166 7.49 -3.54 -18.54
N GLY A 167 7.28 -4.20 -17.40
CA GLY A 167 8.10 -4.03 -16.20
C GLY A 167 7.91 -2.70 -15.47
N SER A 168 6.72 -2.08 -15.52
CA SER A 168 6.41 -0.90 -14.71
C SER A 168 4.93 -0.82 -14.34
N PHE A 169 4.66 -0.49 -13.08
CA PHE A 169 3.33 -0.22 -12.54
C PHE A 169 2.68 1.01 -13.19
N GLU A 170 3.46 1.97 -13.68
CA GLU A 170 2.93 3.11 -14.44
C GLU A 170 2.09 2.66 -15.64
N ASN A 171 2.46 1.56 -16.29
CA ASN A 171 1.72 1.05 -17.44
C ASN A 171 0.38 0.40 -17.04
N LEU A 172 0.29 -0.15 -15.82
CA LEU A 172 -0.99 -0.58 -15.25
C LEU A 172 -1.87 0.63 -14.93
N ILE A 173 -1.31 1.69 -14.34
CA ILE A 173 -2.04 2.95 -14.11
C ILE A 173 -2.58 3.53 -15.43
N LYS A 174 -1.76 3.56 -16.49
CA LYS A 174 -2.19 4.01 -17.83
C LYS A 174 -3.33 3.14 -18.38
N ALA A 175 -3.28 1.83 -18.17
CA ALA A 175 -4.33 0.90 -18.58
C ALA A 175 -5.66 1.11 -17.82
N ALA A 176 -5.64 1.78 -16.66
CA ALA A 176 -6.85 2.15 -15.93
C ALA A 176 -7.61 3.33 -16.54
N ASP A 177 -7.08 3.97 -17.60
CA ASP A 177 -7.70 5.06 -18.36
C ASP A 177 -8.34 6.13 -17.46
N LYS A 178 -7.55 6.66 -16.50
CA LYS A 178 -7.97 7.75 -15.61
C LYS A 178 -9.21 7.41 -14.78
N SER A 179 -9.43 6.14 -14.45
CA SER A 179 -10.49 5.68 -13.56
C SER A 179 -9.91 5.04 -12.31
N ALA A 180 -10.19 5.64 -11.14
CA ALA A 180 -9.77 5.08 -9.84
C ALA A 180 -10.43 3.72 -9.58
N VAL A 181 -11.68 3.54 -10.03
CA VAL A 181 -12.41 2.28 -9.92
C VAL A 181 -11.74 1.22 -10.81
N ARG A 182 -11.41 1.56 -12.05
CA ARG A 182 -10.72 0.62 -12.95
C ARG A 182 -9.32 0.26 -12.45
N LEU A 183 -8.61 1.21 -11.86
CA LEU A 183 -7.31 0.96 -11.26
C LEU A 183 -7.41 -0.04 -10.10
N LEU A 184 -8.40 0.14 -9.21
CA LEU A 184 -8.68 -0.80 -8.12
C LEU A 184 -9.00 -2.20 -8.67
N GLU A 185 -9.85 -2.29 -9.69
CA GLU A 185 -10.18 -3.55 -10.35
C GLU A 185 -8.94 -4.24 -10.92
N LEU A 186 -8.11 -3.52 -11.69
CA LEU A 186 -6.87 -4.05 -12.26
C LEU A 186 -5.92 -4.55 -11.17
N ILE A 187 -5.72 -3.79 -10.08
CA ILE A 187 -4.87 -4.22 -8.96
C ILE A 187 -5.36 -5.55 -8.38
N VAL A 188 -6.66 -5.69 -8.17
CA VAL A 188 -7.26 -6.91 -7.58
C VAL A 188 -7.28 -8.06 -8.59
N GLU A 189 -7.52 -7.80 -9.87
CA GLU A 189 -7.47 -8.79 -10.95
C GLU A 189 -6.06 -9.37 -11.13
N GLU A 190 -5.05 -8.51 -11.10
CA GLU A 190 -3.68 -8.86 -11.46
C GLU A 190 -2.83 -9.35 -10.27
N PHE A 191 -3.06 -8.81 -9.07
CA PHE A 191 -2.23 -9.11 -7.89
C PHE A 191 -3.06 -9.77 -6.78
N ALA A 192 -2.86 -11.08 -6.61
CA ALA A 192 -3.52 -11.87 -5.57
C ALA A 192 -3.16 -11.40 -4.16
N CYS A 193 -1.94 -10.91 -3.94
CA CYS A 193 -1.49 -10.42 -2.65
C CYS A 193 -2.25 -9.18 -2.15
N PHE A 194 -3.03 -8.50 -3.01
CA PHE A 194 -3.91 -7.38 -2.66
C PHE A 194 -5.39 -7.80 -2.42
N ARG A 195 -5.72 -9.08 -2.59
CA ARG A 195 -7.08 -9.61 -2.40
C ARG A 195 -7.37 -9.90 -0.93
N ASP A 196 -7.72 -8.85 -0.19
CA ASP A 196 -8.19 -8.97 1.20
C ASP A 196 -9.63 -9.53 1.23
N GLU A 197 -9.75 -10.85 1.04
CA GLU A 197 -11.03 -11.56 0.92
C GLU A 197 -11.13 -12.76 1.88
N ALA A 198 -12.32 -13.02 2.39
CA ALA A 198 -12.58 -14.16 3.28
C ALA A 198 -14.02 -14.66 3.15
N GLU A 199 -14.28 -15.87 3.63
CA GLU A 199 -15.64 -16.32 3.88
C GLU A 199 -16.06 -15.91 5.30
N PHE A 200 -17.22 -15.26 5.40
CA PHE A 200 -17.77 -14.84 6.68
C PHE A 200 -19.31 -14.91 6.66
N ALA A 201 -19.89 -15.58 7.65
CA ALA A 201 -21.34 -15.75 7.79
C ALA A 201 -22.04 -16.13 6.47
N GLY A 202 -21.50 -17.13 5.77
CA GLY A 202 -22.07 -17.68 4.53
C GLY A 202 -21.92 -16.80 3.28
N LYS A 203 -21.13 -15.73 3.33
CA LYS A 203 -20.83 -14.86 2.17
C LYS A 203 -19.32 -14.72 1.97
N ARG A 204 -18.92 -14.58 0.70
CA ARG A 204 -17.56 -14.15 0.35
C ARG A 204 -17.48 -12.62 0.50
N VAL A 205 -16.79 -12.16 1.52
CA VAL A 205 -16.57 -10.74 1.82
C VAL A 205 -15.21 -10.27 1.30
N SER A 206 -15.11 -8.99 0.99
CA SER A 206 -13.86 -8.33 0.59
C SER A 206 -13.71 -7.00 1.31
N ILE A 207 -12.53 -6.69 1.82
CA ILE A 207 -12.21 -5.38 2.43
C ILE A 207 -11.35 -4.57 1.47
N LEU A 208 -10.45 -5.24 0.73
CA LEU A 208 -9.55 -4.67 -0.27
C LEU A 208 -8.83 -3.42 0.24
N LYS A 209 -8.35 -3.44 1.49
CA LYS A 209 -7.86 -2.23 2.17
C LYS A 209 -6.56 -1.77 1.54
N ARG A 210 -5.62 -2.69 1.31
CA ARG A 210 -4.33 -2.36 0.71
C ARG A 210 -4.47 -1.88 -0.73
N ALA A 211 -5.38 -2.48 -1.51
CA ALA A 211 -5.66 -2.02 -2.87
C ALA A 211 -6.25 -0.60 -2.89
N GLN A 212 -7.14 -0.28 -1.95
CA GLN A 212 -7.68 1.07 -1.81
C GLN A 212 -6.64 2.10 -1.35
N ILE A 213 -5.73 1.71 -0.45
CA ILE A 213 -4.61 2.56 -0.03
C ILE A 213 -3.72 2.87 -1.24
N LEU A 214 -3.33 1.86 -2.02
CA LEU A 214 -2.49 2.05 -3.21
C LEU A 214 -3.10 3.04 -4.21
N VAL A 215 -4.39 2.96 -4.48
CA VAL A 215 -5.09 3.95 -5.34
C VAL A 215 -5.00 5.36 -4.74
N GLY A 216 -5.20 5.49 -3.42
CA GLY A 216 -5.09 6.76 -2.71
C GLY A 216 -3.66 7.31 -2.66
N ASP A 217 -2.66 6.47 -2.54
CA ASP A 217 -1.25 6.84 -2.42
C ASP A 217 -0.69 7.25 -3.78
N VAL A 218 -1.12 6.61 -4.88
CA VAL A 218 -0.88 7.09 -6.25
C VAL A 218 -1.51 8.48 -6.44
N TRP A 219 -2.76 8.68 -6.03
CA TRP A 219 -3.42 9.99 -6.09
C TRP A 219 -2.67 11.05 -5.29
N SER A 220 -2.21 10.69 -4.09
CA SER A 220 -1.50 11.60 -3.21
C SER A 220 -0.10 11.94 -3.74
N CYS A 221 0.61 10.97 -4.31
CA CYS A 221 1.95 11.16 -4.89
C CYS A 221 1.94 12.18 -6.04
N TYR A 222 0.98 12.07 -6.97
CA TYR A 222 0.85 12.99 -8.12
C TYR A 222 -0.16 14.12 -7.90
N ARG A 223 -0.77 14.25 -6.72
CA ARG A 223 -1.78 15.27 -6.37
C ARG A 223 -2.94 15.34 -7.37
N GLY A 224 -3.38 14.21 -7.89
CA GLY A 224 -4.44 14.14 -8.90
C GLY A 224 -4.05 14.70 -10.28
N GLN A 225 -2.76 14.91 -10.54
CA GLN A 225 -2.21 15.32 -11.83
C GLN A 225 -1.57 14.10 -12.54
N ASP A 226 -1.21 14.27 -13.81
CA ASP A 226 -0.53 13.27 -14.63
C ASP A 226 -1.14 11.86 -14.51
N LEU A 227 -0.34 10.88 -14.05
CA LEU A 227 -0.73 9.47 -13.89
C LEU A 227 -1.87 9.28 -12.90
N ALA A 228 -2.05 10.18 -11.94
CA ALA A 228 -3.15 10.09 -10.97
C ALA A 228 -4.36 10.96 -11.29
N THR A 229 -4.43 11.53 -12.50
CA THR A 229 -5.67 12.14 -13.01
C THR A 229 -6.74 11.06 -13.04
N SER A 230 -7.61 11.03 -12.04
CA SER A 230 -8.64 9.99 -11.92
C SER A 230 -10.01 10.61 -11.66
N ARG A 231 -11.02 10.05 -12.31
CA ARG A 231 -12.43 10.40 -12.09
C ARG A 231 -13.12 9.26 -11.37
N ILE A 232 -13.93 9.56 -10.36
CA ILE A 232 -14.89 8.61 -9.80
C ILE A 232 -16.11 8.64 -10.74
N SER A 233 -16.03 7.91 -11.84
CA SER A 233 -17.12 7.78 -12.80
C SER A 233 -17.77 6.41 -12.58
N ASN A 234 -18.92 6.39 -11.92
CA ASN A 234 -19.84 5.26 -12.05
C ASN A 234 -20.43 5.35 -13.46
N ARG A 235 -19.98 4.50 -14.38
CA ARG A 235 -20.80 4.20 -15.56
C ARG A 235 -21.89 3.22 -15.17
#